data_AF-A0A0D3G686-F1
#
_entry.id   AF-A0A0D3G686-F1
#
_cell.length_a   1.000
_cell.length_b   1.000
_cell.length_c   1.000
_cell.angle_alpha   90.00
_cell.angle_beta   90.00
_cell.angle_gamma   90.00
#
_symmetry.space_group_name_H-M   'P 1'
#
loop_
_entity.id
_entity.type
_entity.pdbx_description
1 polymer ?
#
loop_
_entity_poly.entity_id
_entity_poly.type
_entity_poly.pdbx_seq_one_letter_code
_entity_poly.pdbx_strand_id
1 'polypeptide(L)'
;MCASHWRCEATATAMLLLSRDLTRVFFTAHPRAMHHMDEACQNVTLDLAKGVYAKFIDWDEQMFDRETCMPAHSANTAISEDLGQVEYILSDRTGTLTENRMIFRRCCMSDTLYGENNGDALKGYPLINGGTITYQAQSQDEEALVTAASKLNMVLVSKDSNTAEISFNGCKFYYDLLDILEFTSDRKRMSAVVKDVQSGKILLSKGADETILPRCHQGTWYNRENCIVFM
;
A
#
# COMPACT_ATOMS: atom_id res chain seq x y z
N MET A 1 30.09 -9.09 27.05
CA MET A 1 30.26 -7.99 28.03
C MET A 1 31.06 -6.88 27.37
N CYS A 2 30.71 -5.61 27.63
CA CYS A 2 31.32 -4.37 27.12
C CYS A 2 30.89 -3.87 25.72
N ALA A 3 29.75 -3.16 25.69
CA ALA A 3 29.53 -2.03 24.75
C ALA A 3 28.55 -0.98 25.31
N SER A 4 28.33 -0.96 26.64
CA SER A 4 27.32 -0.11 27.30
C SER A 4 27.90 1.06 28.10
N HIS A 5 29.22 1.26 28.09
CA HIS A 5 29.86 2.26 28.96
C HIS A 5 30.24 3.58 28.27
N TRP A 6 30.13 3.68 26.94
CA TRP A 6 30.49 4.88 26.17
C TRP A 6 29.28 5.71 25.68
N ARG A 7 28.05 5.33 26.06
CA ARG A 7 26.80 5.99 25.59
C ARG A 7 26.32 7.17 26.45
N CYS A 8 26.97 7.47 27.58
CA CYS A 8 26.45 8.45 28.55
C CYS A 8 27.19 9.82 28.59
N GLU A 9 28.44 9.93 28.15
CA GLU A 9 29.18 11.21 28.30
C GLU A 9 28.92 12.22 27.18
N ALA A 10 28.67 11.76 25.95
CA ALA A 10 28.35 12.65 24.84
C ALA A 10 26.92 13.23 24.93
N THR A 11 25.98 12.47 25.50
CA THR A 11 24.60 12.90 25.74
C THR A 11 24.47 13.86 26.92
N ALA A 12 25.27 13.67 27.99
CA ALA A 12 25.25 14.56 29.15
C ALA A 12 25.75 15.99 28.83
N THR A 13 26.74 16.13 27.94
CA THR A 13 27.28 17.44 27.56
C THR A 13 26.31 18.23 26.66
N ALA A 14 25.59 17.54 25.76
CA ALA A 14 24.54 18.17 24.94
C ALA A 14 23.27 18.51 25.75
N MET A 15 22.93 17.69 26.75
CA MET A 15 21.75 17.90 27.61
C MET A 15 21.96 19.06 28.61
N LEU A 16 23.20 19.33 29.03
CA LEU A 16 23.56 20.51 29.85
C LEU A 16 23.39 21.84 29.10
N LEU A 17 23.47 21.85 27.76
CA LEU A 17 23.25 23.04 26.92
C LEU A 17 21.75 23.30 26.60
N LEU A 18 20.87 22.31 26.82
CA LEU A 18 19.43 22.41 26.56
C LEU A 18 18.58 22.75 27.80
N SER A 19 19.20 22.89 28.97
CA SER A 19 18.54 23.45 30.15
C SER A 19 18.36 24.97 29.94
N ARG A 20 17.11 25.41 29.77
CA ARG A 20 16.72 26.83 29.69
C ARG A 20 17.27 27.65 30.86
N ASP A 21 17.53 27.02 32.01
CA ASP A 21 18.10 27.68 33.18
C ASP A 21 19.62 27.87 33.09
N LEU A 22 20.37 26.94 32.51
CA LEU A 22 21.83 27.12 32.36
C LEU A 22 22.18 28.15 31.28
N THR A 23 21.44 28.17 30.17
CA THR A 23 21.57 29.24 29.17
C THR A 23 21.19 30.58 29.78
N ARG A 24 20.05 30.71 30.47
CA ARG A 24 19.66 31.97 31.14
C ARG A 24 20.67 32.42 32.20
N VAL A 25 21.16 31.53 33.05
CA VAL A 25 22.12 31.87 34.12
C VAL A 25 23.45 32.33 33.53
N PHE A 26 23.93 31.71 32.45
CA PHE A 26 25.10 32.20 31.70
C PHE A 26 24.85 33.57 31.03
N PHE A 27 23.68 33.73 30.39
CA PHE A 27 23.29 34.97 29.70
C PHE A 27 23.06 36.16 30.65
N THR A 28 22.54 35.94 31.87
CA THR A 28 22.34 37.00 32.86
C THR A 28 23.61 37.34 33.64
N ALA A 29 24.54 36.39 33.80
CA ALA A 29 25.75 36.61 34.57
C ALA A 29 26.84 37.37 33.78
N HIS A 30 26.91 37.23 32.46
CA HIS A 30 27.98 37.81 31.64
C HIS A 30 27.46 38.38 30.30
N PRO A 31 26.80 39.55 30.28
CA PRO A 31 26.36 40.21 29.04
C PRO A 31 27.52 40.59 28.09
N ARG A 32 28.76 40.64 28.60
CA ARG A 32 29.98 40.87 27.80
C ARG A 32 30.48 39.63 27.04
N ALA A 33 30.06 38.42 27.40
CA ALA A 33 30.52 37.19 26.73
C ALA A 33 29.90 37.02 25.33
N MET A 34 28.71 37.58 25.07
CA MET A 34 28.11 37.57 23.73
C MET A 34 28.78 38.53 22.75
N HIS A 35 29.34 39.64 23.22
CA HIS A 35 30.01 40.63 22.36
C HIS A 35 31.41 40.18 21.88
N HIS A 36 31.88 39.01 22.34
CA HIS A 36 33.16 38.39 21.96
C HIS A 36 32.98 36.94 21.47
N MET A 37 31.76 36.53 21.14
CA MET A 37 31.59 35.35 20.31
C MET A 37 31.75 35.79 18.86
N ASP A 38 32.88 35.43 18.27
CA ASP A 38 33.04 35.53 16.82
C ASP A 38 31.91 34.77 16.12
N GLU A 39 31.47 35.27 14.97
CA GLU A 39 30.41 34.68 14.13
C GLU A 39 30.60 33.17 13.91
N ALA A 40 31.86 32.73 13.84
CA ALA A 40 32.24 31.33 13.76
C ALA A 40 31.73 30.47 14.95
N CYS A 41 31.75 30.98 16.18
CA CYS A 41 31.33 30.23 17.36
C CYS A 41 29.79 30.09 17.45
N GLN A 42 29.05 31.09 16.95
CA GLN A 42 27.59 31.02 16.87
C GLN A 42 27.14 29.96 15.86
N ASN A 43 27.77 29.91 14.68
CA ASN A 43 27.45 28.93 13.64
C ASN A 43 27.70 27.49 14.12
N VAL A 44 28.84 27.25 14.78
CA VAL A 44 29.18 25.93 15.33
C VAL A 44 28.17 25.46 16.39
N THR A 45 27.68 26.38 17.22
CA THR A 45 26.70 26.04 18.27
C THR A 45 25.33 25.69 17.67
N LEU A 46 24.91 26.41 16.64
CA LEU A 46 23.65 26.16 15.92
C LEU A 46 23.67 24.84 15.15
N ASP A 47 24.79 24.52 14.49
CA ASP A 47 24.97 23.25 13.79
C ASP A 47 24.97 22.05 14.74
N LEU A 48 25.56 22.19 15.93
CA LEU A 48 25.51 21.17 16.97
C LEU A 48 24.07 20.93 17.47
N ALA A 49 23.33 22.01 17.73
CA ALA A 49 21.93 21.92 18.17
C ALA A 49 21.07 21.21 17.11
N LYS A 50 21.24 21.58 15.83
CA LYS A 50 20.60 20.93 14.67
C LYS A 50 20.90 19.42 14.61
N GLY A 51 22.17 19.04 14.79
CA GLY A 51 22.57 17.64 14.84
C GLY A 51 21.93 16.84 15.98
N VAL A 52 21.76 17.46 17.17
CA VAL A 52 21.08 16.83 18.31
C VAL A 52 19.60 16.59 18.02
N TYR A 53 18.90 17.58 17.42
CA TYR A 53 17.50 17.42 17.03
C TYR A 53 17.29 16.34 15.97
N ALA A 54 18.15 16.28 14.95
CA ALA A 54 18.11 15.22 13.94
C ALA A 54 18.29 13.83 14.58
N LYS A 55 19.17 13.70 15.59
CA LYS A 55 19.34 12.43 16.32
C LYS A 55 18.13 12.07 17.19
N PHE A 56 17.41 13.05 17.72
CA PHE A 56 16.16 12.78 18.45
C PHE A 56 15.07 12.23 17.52
N ILE A 57 14.97 12.72 16.29
CA ILE A 57 14.05 12.18 15.27
C ILE A 57 14.42 10.72 14.94
N ASP A 58 15.71 10.43 14.73
CA ASP A 58 16.18 9.06 14.43
C ASP A 58 15.88 8.04 15.55
N TRP A 59 15.82 8.50 16.81
CA TRP A 59 15.60 7.65 17.99
C TRP A 59 14.14 7.63 18.47
N ASP A 60 13.23 8.28 17.76
CA ASP A 60 11.82 8.28 18.13
C ASP A 60 11.18 6.92 17.84
N GLU A 61 10.69 6.25 18.89
CA GLU A 61 10.00 4.97 18.78
C GLU A 61 8.64 5.07 18.07
N GLN A 62 8.01 6.26 18.02
CA GLN A 62 6.74 6.46 17.32
C GLN A 62 6.91 6.52 15.80
N MET A 63 8.10 6.91 15.33
CA MET A 63 8.44 6.93 13.91
C MET A 63 9.19 5.67 13.45
N PHE A 64 9.14 4.60 14.25
CA PHE A 64 9.70 3.29 13.92
C PHE A 64 8.65 2.40 13.25
N ASP A 65 8.92 1.98 12.02
CA ASP A 65 8.08 1.00 11.34
C ASP A 65 8.42 -0.41 11.83
N ARG A 66 7.43 -1.06 12.45
CA ARG A 66 7.54 -2.41 13.01
C ARG A 66 7.46 -3.51 11.95
N GLU A 67 6.83 -3.25 10.81
CA GLU A 67 6.66 -4.28 9.77
C GLU A 67 7.97 -4.46 8.99
N THR A 68 8.63 -3.35 8.65
CA THR A 68 9.92 -3.37 7.94
C THR A 68 11.14 -3.30 8.86
N CYS A 69 10.93 -3.13 10.18
CA CYS A 69 11.98 -2.91 11.18
C CYS A 69 12.89 -1.72 10.84
N MET A 70 12.35 -0.66 10.24
CA MET A 70 13.12 0.52 9.85
C MET A 70 12.81 1.73 10.75
N PRO A 71 13.83 2.35 11.37
CA PRO A 71 13.65 3.63 12.07
C PRO A 71 13.54 4.79 11.09
N ALA A 72 13.02 5.92 11.57
CA ALA A 72 13.17 7.19 10.90
C ALA A 72 14.65 7.50 10.67
N HIS A 73 14.97 8.07 9.51
CA HIS A 73 16.33 8.44 9.16
C HIS A 73 16.40 9.88 8.66
N SER A 74 17.06 10.72 9.43
CA SER A 74 17.35 12.10 9.10
C SER A 74 18.65 12.18 8.30
N ALA A 75 18.54 12.32 6.98
CA ALA A 75 19.72 12.47 6.12
C ALA A 75 20.39 13.87 6.24
N ASN A 76 19.64 14.88 6.71
CA ASN A 76 20.10 16.25 6.90
C ASN A 76 19.98 16.66 8.38
N THR A 77 20.99 17.32 8.93
CA THR A 77 20.97 17.83 10.31
C THR A 77 20.09 19.06 10.47
N ALA A 78 19.86 19.84 9.42
CA ALA A 78 19.00 21.04 9.44
C ALA A 78 17.49 20.73 9.33
N ILE A 79 17.10 19.45 9.30
CA ILE A 79 15.73 19.00 9.01
C ILE A 79 14.65 19.58 9.95
N SER A 80 15.00 19.90 11.20
CA SER A 80 14.04 20.44 12.17
C SER A 80 13.59 21.87 11.85
N GLU A 81 14.42 22.65 11.17
CA GLU A 81 14.06 23.99 10.70
C GLU A 81 13.22 23.91 9.43
N ASP A 82 13.66 23.08 8.47
CA ASP A 82 12.98 22.86 7.20
C ASP A 82 11.53 22.36 7.45
N LEU A 83 11.36 21.38 8.34
CA LEU A 83 10.05 20.84 8.72
C LEU A 83 9.15 21.87 9.43
N GLY A 84 9.74 22.82 10.16
CA GLY A 84 9.01 23.88 10.85
C GLY A 84 8.43 24.94 9.91
N GLN A 85 8.86 24.97 8.66
CA GLN A 85 8.45 25.95 7.64
C GLN A 85 7.64 25.34 6.50
N VAL A 86 7.32 24.04 6.55
CA VAL A 86 6.56 23.36 5.48
C VAL A 86 5.11 23.86 5.46
N GLU A 87 4.69 24.41 4.31
CA GLU A 87 3.31 24.84 4.06
C GLU A 87 2.53 23.84 3.19
N TYR A 88 3.21 23.17 2.26
CA TYR A 88 2.60 22.24 1.30
C TYR A 88 3.28 20.87 1.36
N ILE A 89 2.48 19.81 1.45
CA ILE A 89 2.94 18.43 1.35
C ILE A 89 2.54 17.90 -0.02
N LEU A 90 3.54 17.50 -0.81
CA LEU A 90 3.33 16.80 -2.07
C LEU A 90 3.52 15.31 -1.81
N SER A 91 2.44 14.53 -1.92
CA SER A 91 2.50 13.08 -1.75
C SER A 91 2.28 12.39 -3.08
N ASP A 92 3.09 11.36 -3.36
CA ASP A 92 2.81 10.45 -4.47
C ASP A 92 1.67 9.50 -4.07
N ARG A 93 0.87 9.08 -5.05
CA ARG A 93 -0.23 8.15 -4.81
C ARG A 93 0.31 6.75 -4.53
N THR A 94 1.16 6.25 -5.42
CA THR A 94 1.58 4.85 -5.40
C THR A 94 2.82 4.69 -4.51
N GLY A 95 2.76 3.77 -3.55
CA GLY A 95 3.90 3.50 -2.65
C GLY A 95 4.07 4.51 -1.52
N THR A 96 3.22 5.54 -1.43
CA THR A 96 3.12 6.43 -0.25
C THR A 96 1.71 6.45 0.32
N LEU A 97 0.71 6.88 -0.45
CA LEU A 97 -0.69 6.89 0.03
C LEU A 97 -1.34 5.51 -0.03
N THR A 98 -0.92 4.67 -0.97
CA THR A 98 -1.46 3.32 -1.14
C THR A 98 -0.34 2.29 -1.15
N GLU A 99 -0.54 1.22 -0.38
CA GLU A 99 0.20 -0.02 -0.57
C GLU A 99 -0.05 -0.57 -1.97
N ASN A 100 0.97 -1.15 -2.59
CA ASN A 100 0.88 -1.75 -3.92
C ASN A 100 0.22 -3.15 -3.85
N ARG A 101 -0.95 -3.22 -3.21
CA ARG A 101 -1.70 -4.46 -2.94
C ARG A 101 -3.18 -4.24 -3.19
N MET A 102 -3.74 -5.00 -4.13
CA MET A 102 -5.17 -5.00 -4.43
C MET A 102 -5.89 -6.10 -3.63
N ILE A 103 -7.02 -5.74 -3.01
CA ILE A 103 -7.84 -6.67 -2.21
C ILE A 103 -9.27 -6.62 -2.74
N PHE A 104 -9.82 -7.81 -3.03
CA PHE A 104 -11.21 -7.93 -3.43
C PHE A 104 -12.13 -7.68 -2.22
N ARG A 105 -12.88 -6.56 -2.26
CA ARG A 105 -13.74 -6.17 -1.13
C ARG A 105 -15.21 -6.55 -1.33
N ARG A 106 -15.73 -6.37 -2.54
CA ARG A 106 -17.18 -6.48 -2.81
C ARG A 106 -17.43 -6.85 -4.27
N CYS A 107 -18.56 -7.50 -4.51
CA CYS A 107 -19.12 -7.67 -5.85
C CYS A 107 -20.64 -7.61 -5.81
N CYS A 108 -21.23 -7.31 -6.96
CA CYS A 108 -22.66 -7.36 -7.17
C CYS A 108 -22.96 -8.49 -8.15
N MET A 109 -23.87 -9.40 -7.80
CA MET A 109 -24.36 -10.45 -8.70
C MET A 109 -25.89 -10.44 -8.67
N SER A 110 -26.53 -10.28 -9.84
CA SER A 110 -27.99 -10.28 -9.97
C SER A 110 -28.69 -9.38 -8.92
N ASP A 111 -28.27 -8.12 -8.84
CA ASP A 111 -28.72 -7.08 -7.90
C ASP A 111 -28.43 -7.32 -6.40
N THR A 112 -27.74 -8.41 -6.07
CA THR A 112 -27.33 -8.69 -4.70
C THR A 112 -25.88 -8.25 -4.50
N LEU A 113 -25.66 -7.35 -3.54
CA LEU A 113 -24.34 -6.84 -3.17
C LEU A 113 -23.72 -7.74 -2.08
N TYR A 114 -22.55 -8.29 -2.38
CA TYR A 114 -21.75 -9.13 -1.50
C TYR A 114 -20.51 -8.37 -1.00
N GLY A 115 -20.10 -8.63 0.25
CA GLY A 115 -18.93 -8.03 0.89
C GLY A 115 -19.26 -6.84 1.82
N GLU A 116 -18.40 -6.61 2.81
CA GLU A 116 -18.57 -5.60 3.85
C GLU A 116 -17.91 -4.25 3.51
N ASN A 117 -18.40 -3.15 4.08
CA ASN A 117 -17.87 -1.79 3.85
C ASN A 117 -16.47 -1.58 4.43
N ASN A 118 -16.12 -2.31 5.50
CA ASN A 118 -14.94 -2.04 6.34
C ASN A 118 -13.86 -3.15 6.27
N GLY A 119 -13.95 -4.10 5.34
CA GLY A 119 -13.08 -5.28 5.36
C GLY A 119 -12.81 -5.92 4.00
N ASP A 120 -11.89 -6.88 4.01
CA ASP A 120 -11.71 -7.86 2.93
C ASP A 120 -12.99 -8.72 2.84
N ALA A 121 -13.56 -8.90 1.64
CA ALA A 121 -14.76 -9.71 1.42
C ALA A 121 -14.60 -11.13 1.98
N LEU A 122 -13.35 -11.57 2.09
CA LEU A 122 -12.94 -12.93 2.35
C LEU A 122 -12.64 -13.18 3.84
N LYS A 123 -12.81 -12.17 4.70
CA LYS A 123 -12.52 -12.26 6.15
C LYS A 123 -13.58 -13.12 6.85
N GLY A 124 -13.36 -14.43 6.88
CA GLY A 124 -14.28 -15.41 7.47
C GLY A 124 -14.49 -16.67 6.64
N TYR A 125 -14.02 -16.68 5.39
CA TYR A 125 -14.00 -17.91 4.59
C TYR A 125 -12.86 -18.80 5.08
N PRO A 126 -13.13 -20.09 5.39
CA PRO A 126 -12.08 -21.00 5.81
C PRO A 126 -11.02 -21.06 4.71
N LEU A 127 -9.77 -20.76 5.07
CA LEU A 127 -8.63 -21.02 4.19
C LEU A 127 -8.67 -22.51 3.88
N ILE A 128 -8.74 -22.87 2.60
CA ILE A 128 -8.70 -24.27 2.17
C ILE A 128 -7.38 -24.83 2.71
N ASN A 129 -7.46 -25.74 3.70
CA ASN A 129 -6.32 -26.33 4.42
C ASN A 129 -5.55 -27.36 3.56
N GLY A 130 -5.25 -27.01 2.31
CA GLY A 130 -4.64 -27.90 1.33
C GLY A 130 -3.97 -27.11 0.22
N GLY A 131 -2.77 -26.60 0.51
CA GLY A 131 -1.90 -25.91 -0.46
C GLY A 131 -2.33 -24.48 -0.74
N THR A 132 -1.51 -23.51 -0.33
CA THR A 132 -1.66 -22.12 -0.74
C THR A 132 -1.34 -22.02 -2.24
N ILE A 133 -2.36 -22.06 -3.10
CA ILE A 133 -2.19 -21.76 -4.52
C ILE A 133 -1.92 -20.26 -4.63
N THR A 134 -0.72 -19.92 -5.13
CA THR A 134 -0.33 -18.54 -5.41
C THR A 134 -0.54 -18.31 -6.91
N TYR A 135 -1.41 -17.36 -7.24
CA TYR A 135 -1.66 -16.98 -8.63
C TYR A 135 -0.72 -15.84 -9.02
N GLN A 136 -0.25 -15.85 -10.26
CA GLN A 136 0.48 -14.73 -10.86
C GLN A 136 -0.31 -14.26 -12.08
N ALA A 137 -0.53 -12.96 -12.17
CA ALA A 137 -1.24 -12.33 -13.27
C ALA A 137 -0.43 -11.14 -13.82
N GLN A 138 -0.80 -10.67 -15.00
CA GLN A 138 -0.19 -9.48 -15.60
C GLN A 138 -0.60 -8.19 -14.88
N SER A 139 -1.70 -8.22 -14.12
CA SER A 139 -2.20 -7.11 -13.34
C SER A 139 -2.60 -7.54 -11.92
N GLN A 140 -2.38 -6.64 -10.95
CA GLN A 140 -2.74 -6.90 -9.54
C GLN A 140 -4.24 -7.06 -9.33
N ASP A 141 -5.06 -6.41 -10.16
CA ASP A 141 -6.52 -6.53 -10.12
C ASP A 141 -6.97 -7.95 -10.48
N GLU A 142 -6.34 -8.58 -11.47
CA GLU A 142 -6.61 -9.96 -11.85
C GLU A 142 -6.14 -10.95 -10.78
N GLU A 143 -4.96 -10.70 -10.20
CA GLU A 143 -4.44 -11.52 -9.11
C GLU A 143 -5.40 -11.50 -7.90
N ALA A 144 -5.88 -10.32 -7.51
CA ALA A 144 -6.84 -10.16 -6.43
C ALA A 144 -8.16 -10.89 -6.72
N LEU A 145 -8.65 -10.85 -7.96
CA LEU A 145 -9.88 -11.51 -8.38
C LEU A 145 -9.77 -13.03 -8.38
N VAL A 146 -8.70 -13.59 -8.95
CA VAL A 146 -8.50 -15.04 -9.01
C VAL A 146 -8.23 -15.59 -7.61
N THR A 147 -7.49 -14.85 -6.78
CA THR A 147 -7.28 -15.19 -5.38
C THR A 147 -8.61 -15.20 -4.61
N ALA A 148 -9.50 -14.24 -4.86
CA ALA A 148 -10.83 -14.22 -4.26
C ALA A 148 -11.69 -15.40 -4.70
N ALA A 149 -11.73 -15.70 -6.00
CA ALA A 149 -12.45 -16.85 -6.54
C ALA A 149 -11.97 -18.17 -5.90
N SER A 150 -10.65 -18.33 -5.76
CA SER A 150 -10.05 -19.51 -5.14
C SER A 150 -10.49 -19.70 -3.68
N LYS A 151 -10.60 -18.61 -2.91
CA LYS A 151 -11.11 -18.66 -1.53
C LYS A 151 -12.61 -18.97 -1.46
N LEU A 152 -13.34 -18.75 -2.55
CA LEU A 152 -14.76 -19.09 -2.72
C LEU A 152 -14.95 -20.47 -3.36
N ASN A 153 -13.98 -21.38 -3.24
CA ASN A 153 -13.98 -22.73 -3.81
C ASN A 153 -14.11 -22.78 -5.35
N MET A 154 -13.73 -21.71 -6.05
CA MET A 154 -13.59 -21.67 -7.51
C MET A 154 -12.12 -21.54 -7.87
N VAL A 155 -11.46 -22.67 -8.07
CA VAL A 155 -10.00 -22.77 -8.24
C VAL A 155 -9.68 -22.95 -9.72
N LEU A 156 -8.80 -22.09 -10.27
CA LEU A 156 -8.18 -22.33 -11.57
C LEU A 156 -7.07 -23.37 -11.37
N VAL A 157 -7.28 -24.58 -11.88
CA VAL A 157 -6.36 -25.72 -11.67
C VAL A 157 -5.23 -25.69 -12.68
N SER A 158 -5.56 -25.52 -13.95
CA SER A 158 -4.60 -25.47 -15.04
C SER A 158 -5.10 -24.55 -16.15
N LYS A 159 -4.16 -23.89 -16.84
CA LYS A 159 -4.45 -23.02 -17.98
C LYS A 159 -3.31 -23.15 -18.98
N ASP A 160 -3.63 -23.65 -20.16
CA ASP A 160 -2.77 -23.67 -21.33
C ASP A 160 -3.23 -22.61 -22.35
N SER A 161 -2.59 -22.56 -23.53
CA SER A 161 -3.00 -21.67 -24.62
C SER A 161 -4.38 -22.00 -25.20
N ASN A 162 -4.82 -23.26 -25.07
CA ASN A 162 -6.01 -23.79 -25.73
C ASN A 162 -7.05 -24.35 -24.76
N THR A 163 -6.71 -24.57 -23.50
CA THR A 163 -7.57 -25.24 -22.52
C THR A 163 -7.46 -24.60 -21.15
N ALA A 164 -8.57 -24.54 -20.43
CA ALA A 164 -8.61 -24.11 -19.03
C ALA A 164 -9.41 -25.12 -18.19
N GLU A 165 -8.86 -25.48 -17.04
CA GLU A 165 -9.49 -26.38 -16.06
C GLU A 165 -9.84 -25.59 -14.80
N ILE A 166 -11.12 -25.57 -14.46
CA ILE A 166 -11.64 -24.88 -13.27
C ILE A 166 -12.28 -25.94 -12.36
N SER A 167 -11.90 -25.94 -11.09
CA SER A 167 -12.54 -26.76 -10.05
C SER A 167 -13.47 -25.89 -9.23
N PHE A 168 -14.77 -26.16 -9.29
CA PHE A 168 -15.78 -25.48 -8.49
C PHE A 168 -16.40 -26.46 -7.49
N ASN A 169 -16.25 -26.19 -6.19
CA ASN A 169 -16.72 -27.06 -5.10
C ASN A 169 -16.29 -28.53 -5.25
N GLY A 170 -15.09 -28.76 -5.81
CA GLY A 170 -14.54 -30.10 -6.06
C GLY A 170 -14.96 -30.75 -7.39
N CYS A 171 -15.89 -30.15 -8.14
CA CYS A 171 -16.26 -30.58 -9.48
C CYS A 171 -15.38 -29.87 -10.52
N LYS A 172 -14.77 -30.65 -11.43
CA LYS A 172 -13.90 -30.12 -12.48
C LYS A 172 -14.67 -29.81 -13.75
N PHE A 173 -14.41 -28.64 -14.31
CA PHE A 173 -14.95 -28.14 -15.56
C PHE A 173 -13.80 -27.86 -16.52
N TYR A 174 -13.98 -28.25 -17.79
CA TYR A 174 -12.98 -28.09 -18.84
C TYR A 174 -13.54 -27.17 -19.92
N TYR A 175 -12.75 -26.17 -20.29
CA TYR A 175 -13.10 -25.19 -21.32
C TYR A 175 -12.03 -25.17 -22.40
N ASP A 176 -12.45 -25.19 -23.67
CA ASP A 176 -11.55 -24.89 -24.79
C ASP A 176 -11.46 -23.37 -24.94
N LEU A 177 -10.24 -22.83 -24.90
CA LEU A 177 -9.95 -21.43 -25.12
C LEU A 177 -9.82 -21.18 -26.62
N LEU A 178 -10.81 -20.51 -27.20
CA LEU A 178 -10.87 -20.25 -28.64
C LEU A 178 -10.09 -18.98 -29.01
N ASP A 179 -10.24 -17.92 -28.21
CA ASP A 179 -9.57 -16.65 -28.45
C ASP A 179 -9.48 -15.81 -27.16
N ILE A 180 -8.42 -15.03 -27.03
CA ILE A 180 -8.25 -14.04 -25.95
C ILE A 180 -8.07 -12.68 -26.60
N LEU A 181 -9.05 -11.80 -26.39
CA LEU A 181 -8.98 -10.42 -26.79
C LEU A 181 -8.42 -9.59 -25.65
N GLU A 182 -7.09 -9.46 -25.63
CA GLU A 182 -6.32 -8.79 -24.59
C GLU A 182 -6.80 -7.37 -24.26
N PHE A 183 -6.48 -6.93 -23.03
CA PHE A 183 -6.75 -5.57 -22.61
C PHE A 183 -5.95 -4.57 -23.46
N THR A 184 -6.62 -3.51 -23.91
CA THR A 184 -5.97 -2.37 -24.56
C THR A 184 -6.57 -1.08 -24.01
N SER A 185 -5.76 -0.02 -23.96
CA SER A 185 -6.20 1.30 -23.46
C SER A 185 -7.38 1.87 -24.25
N ASP A 186 -7.46 1.58 -25.55
CA ASP A 186 -8.57 1.99 -26.40
C ASP A 186 -9.86 1.23 -26.09
N ARG A 187 -9.75 -0.08 -25.83
CA ARG A 187 -10.92 -0.93 -25.56
C ARG A 187 -11.40 -0.84 -24.12
N LYS A 188 -10.53 -0.56 -23.15
CA LYS A 188 -10.80 -0.56 -21.70
C LYS A 188 -11.51 -1.82 -21.18
N ARG A 189 -11.32 -2.94 -21.87
CA ARG A 189 -11.85 -4.27 -21.52
C ARG A 189 -10.98 -5.39 -22.08
N MET A 190 -11.01 -6.53 -21.40
CA MET A 190 -10.50 -7.81 -21.86
C MET A 190 -11.68 -8.75 -22.11
N SER A 191 -11.59 -9.60 -23.14
CA SER A 191 -12.60 -10.63 -23.38
C SER A 191 -11.94 -11.97 -23.68
N ALA A 192 -12.57 -13.06 -23.27
CA ALA A 192 -12.17 -14.42 -23.59
C ALA A 192 -13.32 -15.14 -24.27
N VAL A 193 -13.03 -15.81 -25.39
CA VAL A 193 -13.97 -16.71 -26.06
C VAL A 193 -13.64 -18.11 -25.63
N VAL A 194 -14.53 -18.72 -24.88
CA VAL A 194 -14.40 -20.09 -24.39
C VAL A 194 -15.48 -20.96 -25.01
N LYS A 195 -15.19 -22.25 -25.17
CA LYS A 195 -16.17 -23.23 -25.57
C LYS A 195 -16.30 -24.26 -24.47
N ASP A 196 -17.49 -24.34 -23.93
CA ASP A 196 -17.92 -25.39 -23.02
C ASP A 196 -18.54 -26.54 -23.83
N VAL A 197 -18.39 -27.75 -23.30
CA VAL A 197 -18.96 -28.96 -23.90
C VAL A 197 -20.49 -28.96 -23.78
N GLN A 198 -21.04 -28.34 -22.73
CA GLN A 198 -22.49 -28.37 -22.45
C GLN A 198 -23.23 -27.16 -23.06
N SER A 199 -22.66 -25.97 -22.94
CA SER A 199 -23.35 -24.70 -23.29
C SER A 199 -22.87 -24.08 -24.61
N GLY A 200 -21.87 -24.67 -25.26
CA GLY A 200 -21.36 -24.18 -26.54
C GLY A 200 -20.36 -23.03 -26.36
N LYS A 201 -20.40 -22.03 -27.25
CA LYS A 201 -19.46 -20.90 -27.21
C LYS A 201 -19.97 -19.80 -26.27
N ILE A 202 -19.11 -19.36 -25.36
CA ILE A 202 -19.37 -18.29 -24.40
C ILE A 202 -18.33 -17.20 -24.60
N LEU A 203 -18.77 -15.94 -24.58
CA LEU A 203 -17.89 -14.77 -24.56
C LEU A 203 -17.94 -14.17 -23.16
N LEU A 204 -16.84 -14.23 -22.43
CA LEU A 204 -16.65 -13.59 -21.13
C LEU A 204 -15.97 -12.23 -21.36
N SER A 205 -16.41 -11.17 -20.72
CA SER A 205 -15.89 -9.81 -20.90
C SER A 205 -15.81 -9.03 -19.59
N LYS A 206 -14.58 -8.70 -19.19
CA LYS A 206 -14.28 -7.88 -18.01
C LYS A 206 -13.76 -6.51 -18.47
N GLY A 207 -14.31 -5.43 -17.94
CA GLY A 207 -13.85 -4.08 -18.27
C GLY A 207 -14.53 -3.00 -17.43
N ALA A 208 -14.26 -1.74 -17.74
CA ALA A 208 -14.90 -0.62 -17.08
C ALA A 208 -16.40 -0.55 -17.39
N ASP A 209 -17.19 -0.08 -16.43
CA ASP A 209 -18.66 0.02 -16.53
C ASP A 209 -19.09 0.79 -17.79
N GLU A 210 -18.45 1.92 -18.06
CA GLU A 210 -18.71 2.76 -19.25
C GLU A 210 -18.53 2.00 -20.58
N THR A 211 -17.70 0.96 -20.58
CA THR A 211 -17.42 0.14 -21.76
C THR A 211 -18.33 -1.06 -21.85
N ILE A 212 -18.64 -1.71 -20.73
CA ILE A 212 -19.46 -2.93 -20.70
C ILE A 212 -20.96 -2.59 -20.81
N LEU A 213 -21.44 -1.61 -20.05
CA LEU A 213 -22.87 -1.29 -19.95
C LEU A 213 -23.54 -0.99 -21.31
N PRO A 214 -22.94 -0.21 -22.25
CA PRO A 214 -23.57 0.03 -23.55
C PRO A 214 -23.69 -1.21 -24.45
N ARG A 215 -23.03 -2.32 -24.09
CA ARG A 215 -23.01 -3.58 -24.87
C ARG A 215 -23.94 -4.64 -24.28
N CYS A 216 -24.51 -4.38 -23.10
CA CYS A 216 -25.50 -5.23 -22.48
C CYS A 216 -26.84 -5.11 -23.23
N HIS A 217 -27.60 -6.20 -23.30
CA HIS A 217 -28.93 -6.19 -23.90
C HIS A 217 -29.87 -5.31 -23.06
N GLN A 218 -30.64 -4.43 -23.71
CA GLN A 218 -31.64 -3.60 -23.02
C GLN A 218 -32.71 -4.49 -22.40
N GLY A 219 -32.79 -4.51 -21.06
CA GLY A 219 -33.85 -5.22 -20.34
C GLY A 219 -33.40 -6.03 -19.11
N THR A 220 -32.10 -6.22 -18.90
CA THR A 220 -31.53 -6.94 -17.75
C THR A 220 -30.70 -5.99 -16.86
N TRP A 221 -31.39 -5.24 -15.97
CA TRP A 221 -30.98 -4.52 -14.72
C TRP A 221 -29.78 -3.53 -14.76
N TYR A 222 -29.59 -2.47 -13.95
CA TYR A 222 -30.23 -1.87 -12.75
C TYR A 222 -29.81 -0.38 -12.58
N ASN A 223 -30.36 0.25 -11.53
CA ASN A 223 -30.16 1.58 -10.95
C ASN A 223 -28.68 1.99 -10.67
N ARG A 224 -28.43 3.30 -10.67
CA ARG A 224 -27.14 4.01 -10.92
C ARG A 224 -26.01 3.93 -9.88
N GLU A 225 -26.04 3.09 -8.85
CA GLU A 225 -25.10 3.26 -7.72
C GLU A 225 -24.40 1.97 -7.23
N ASN A 226 -23.54 1.39 -8.07
CA ASN A 226 -22.57 0.31 -7.75
C ASN A 226 -23.01 -1.12 -8.15
N CYS A 227 -22.72 -1.53 -9.39
CA CYS A 227 -22.57 -2.95 -9.71
C CYS A 227 -21.47 -3.14 -10.76
N ILE A 228 -20.39 -3.82 -10.36
CA ILE A 228 -19.39 -4.39 -11.28
C ILE A 228 -20.09 -5.56 -11.98
N VAL A 229 -20.39 -5.40 -13.26
CA VAL A 229 -20.95 -6.48 -14.09
C VAL A 229 -19.80 -7.40 -14.50
N PHE A 230 -19.71 -8.57 -13.85
CA PHE A 230 -19.02 -9.71 -14.44
C PHE A 230 -19.99 -10.43 -15.36
N MET A 231 -19.73 -10.38 -16.66
CA MET A 231 -20.06 -11.49 -17.56
C MET A 231 -18.77 -12.16 -17.97
#